data_AF-A0AAE6TSU0-F1
#
_entry.id   AF-A0AAE6TSU0-F1
#
_cell.length_a   1.000
_cell.length_b   1.000
_cell.length_c   1.000
_cell.angle_alpha   90.00
_cell.angle_beta   90.00
_cell.angle_gamma   90.00
#
_symmetry.space_group_name_H-M   'P 1'
#
loop_
_entity.id
_entity.type
_entity.pdbx_description
1 polymer ?
#
loop_
_entity_poly.entity_id
_entity_poly.type
_entity_poly.pdbx_seq_one_letter_code
_entity_poly.pdbx_strand_id
1 'polypeptide(L)'
;MTDTDLHSVHDDHQPPAPPRAKRRRPLLMALIVFLLIAIPAGYIVISAEQSRDSGEGKELEAAATGLTNAFPSKVQQRIYNVPVPVGSTPVYYYETNSWQTSALFVQFRTNEWGLDHYLAAVGTSTEALKKDRTTIPPGQAAKVGWNLGGDGPWAGTSTTDRAPHPSQRIMVSYDEPGHPVVYTVSTVKF
;
A
#
# COMPACT_ATOMS: atom_id res chain seq x y z
N MET A 1 54.27 -91.03 -15.84
CA MET A 1 54.91 -90.65 -14.57
C MET A 1 55.65 -89.37 -14.86
N THR A 2 55.18 -88.28 -14.22
CA THR A 2 55.80 -86.94 -14.04
C THR A 2 56.16 -86.09 -15.26
N ASP A 3 56.08 -84.77 -15.22
CA ASP A 3 55.09 -83.82 -14.70
C ASP A 3 55.57 -82.48 -15.29
N THR A 4 54.66 -81.82 -16.00
CA THR A 4 54.47 -80.38 -16.19
C THR A 4 55.66 -79.43 -15.96
N ASP A 5 56.06 -78.78 -17.06
CA ASP A 5 56.89 -77.59 -17.12
C ASP A 5 56.37 -76.44 -16.22
N LEU A 6 57.33 -75.82 -15.54
CA LEU A 6 57.20 -74.60 -14.77
C LEU A 6 57.01 -73.39 -15.70
N HIS A 7 55.89 -72.68 -15.56
CA HIS A 7 55.91 -71.24 -15.75
C HIS A 7 55.00 -70.50 -14.75
N SER A 8 55.63 -69.51 -14.15
CA SER A 8 55.25 -68.63 -13.05
C SER A 8 53.95 -67.86 -13.25
N VAL A 9 53.02 -67.99 -12.30
CA VAL A 9 52.04 -66.95 -12.01
C VAL A 9 52.68 -65.97 -11.02
N HIS A 10 53.06 -64.79 -11.52
CA HIS A 10 53.40 -63.65 -10.67
C HIS A 10 52.07 -63.03 -10.21
N ASP A 11 51.88 -62.96 -8.90
CA ASP A 11 50.70 -62.35 -8.28
C ASP A 11 50.93 -60.83 -8.20
N ASP A 12 50.50 -60.10 -9.23
CA ASP A 12 50.59 -58.63 -9.24
C ASP A 12 49.50 -58.05 -8.32
N HIS A 13 49.80 -57.93 -7.04
CA HIS A 13 49.06 -57.04 -6.13
C HIS A 13 49.33 -55.57 -6.48
N GLN A 14 48.59 -55.04 -7.46
CA GLN A 14 48.52 -53.61 -7.74
C GLN A 14 47.75 -52.91 -6.60
N PRO A 15 48.36 -51.97 -5.83
CA PRO A 15 47.62 -51.22 -4.83
C PRO A 15 46.61 -50.26 -5.51
N PRO A 16 45.44 -50.00 -4.88
CA PRO A 16 44.44 -49.10 -5.44
C PRO A 16 45.01 -47.68 -5.56
N ALA A 17 44.89 -47.08 -6.75
CA ALA A 17 45.29 -45.69 -6.99
C ALA A 17 44.56 -44.74 -6.01
N PRO A 18 45.25 -43.75 -5.43
CA PRO A 18 44.61 -42.84 -4.49
C PRO A 18 43.49 -42.03 -5.17
N PRO A 19 42.39 -41.71 -4.45
CA PRO A 19 41.32 -40.90 -5.00
C PRO A 19 41.88 -39.53 -5.41
N ARG A 20 41.72 -39.17 -6.69
CA ARG A 20 42.09 -37.83 -7.20
C ARG A 20 41.38 -36.79 -6.34
N ALA A 21 42.16 -36.05 -5.54
CA ALA A 21 41.65 -34.90 -4.80
C ALA A 21 41.05 -33.92 -5.80
N LYS A 22 39.71 -33.79 -5.80
CA LYS A 22 39.03 -32.70 -6.51
C LYS A 22 39.65 -31.42 -6.00
N ARG A 23 40.39 -30.70 -6.86
CA ARG A 23 40.91 -29.35 -6.59
C ARG A 23 39.71 -28.53 -6.12
N ARG A 24 39.59 -28.33 -4.80
CA ARG A 24 38.58 -27.44 -4.24
C ARG A 24 38.89 -26.09 -4.87
N ARG A 25 37.95 -25.55 -5.65
CA ARG A 25 38.07 -24.22 -6.27
C ARG A 25 37.28 -23.24 -5.39
N PRO A 26 37.79 -22.87 -4.19
CA PRO A 26 37.04 -22.03 -3.26
C PRO A 26 36.69 -20.68 -3.88
N LEU A 27 37.58 -20.15 -4.74
CA LEU A 27 37.34 -18.93 -5.51
C LEU A 27 36.15 -19.03 -6.48
N LEU A 28 36.01 -20.16 -7.19
CA LEU A 28 34.89 -20.37 -8.11
C LEU A 28 33.57 -20.51 -7.33
N MET A 29 33.60 -21.20 -6.20
CA MET A 29 32.44 -21.38 -5.35
C MET A 29 32.01 -20.06 -4.69
N ALA A 30 32.97 -19.26 -4.21
CA ALA A 30 32.74 -17.92 -3.68
C ALA A 30 32.16 -16.98 -4.75
N LEU A 31 32.67 -17.03 -5.98
CA LEU A 31 32.14 -16.28 -7.12
C LEU A 31 30.67 -16.65 -7.41
N ILE A 32 30.35 -17.95 -7.42
CA ILE A 32 28.98 -18.44 -7.67
C ILE A 32 28.03 -18.00 -6.56
N VAL A 33 28.44 -18.13 -5.29
CA VAL A 33 27.64 -17.69 -4.14
C VAL A 33 27.43 -16.17 -4.18
N PHE A 34 28.46 -15.39 -4.51
CA PHE A 34 28.34 -13.95 -4.70
C PHE A 34 27.34 -13.61 -5.80
N LEU A 35 27.41 -14.28 -6.96
CA LEU A 35 26.48 -14.07 -8.08
C LEU A 35 25.02 -14.39 -7.69
N LEU A 36 24.82 -15.50 -6.96
CA LEU A 36 23.50 -15.94 -6.50
C LEU A 36 22.87 -14.98 -5.49
N ILE A 37 23.65 -14.19 -4.76
CA ILE A 37 23.15 -13.19 -3.82
C ILE A 37 23.01 -11.83 -4.52
N ALA A 38 24.00 -11.42 -5.30
CA ALA A 38 24.07 -10.11 -5.94
C ALA A 38 23.01 -9.93 -7.03
N ILE A 39 22.68 -10.97 -7.81
CA ILE A 39 21.68 -10.86 -8.88
C ILE A 39 20.26 -10.66 -8.31
N PRO A 40 19.76 -11.48 -7.36
CA PRO A 40 18.46 -11.22 -6.75
C PRO A 40 18.42 -9.89 -5.98
N ALA A 41 19.50 -9.56 -5.24
CA ALA A 41 19.58 -8.29 -4.52
C ALA A 41 19.57 -7.08 -5.48
N GLY A 42 20.26 -7.17 -6.62
CA GLY A 42 20.26 -6.14 -7.65
C GLY A 42 18.91 -6.02 -8.36
N TYR A 43 18.21 -7.14 -8.59
CA TYR A 43 16.87 -7.12 -9.18
C TYR A 43 15.85 -6.43 -8.27
N ILE A 44 15.96 -6.62 -6.94
CA ILE A 44 15.11 -5.95 -5.96
C ILE A 44 15.30 -4.42 -6.01
N VAL A 45 16.50 -3.92 -6.34
CA VAL A 45 16.76 -2.48 -6.42
C VAL A 45 16.18 -1.85 -7.71
N ILE A 46 16.16 -2.59 -8.82
CA ILE A 46 15.75 -2.03 -10.14
C ILE A 46 14.23 -2.10 -10.36
N SER A 47 13.52 -3.02 -9.70
CA SER A 47 12.07 -3.21 -9.92
C SER A 47 11.18 -2.06 -9.39
N ALA A 48 11.77 -1.06 -8.73
CA ALA A 48 11.05 0.11 -8.21
C ALA A 48 11.08 1.34 -9.16
N GLU A 49 11.87 1.32 -10.25
CA GLU A 49 12.13 2.54 -11.05
C GLU A 49 11.55 2.56 -12.47
N GLN A 50 10.90 1.50 -12.96
CA GLN A 50 10.42 1.45 -14.36
C GLN A 50 8.90 1.60 -14.61
N SER A 51 8.09 1.74 -13.57
CA SER A 51 6.66 2.07 -13.73
C SER A 51 6.38 3.54 -13.36
N ARG A 52 7.30 4.44 -13.75
CA ARG A 52 7.38 5.80 -13.23
C ARG A 52 7.15 6.90 -14.28
N ASP A 53 7.27 6.66 -15.59
CA ASP A 53 7.49 7.80 -16.51
C ASP A 53 6.27 8.35 -17.29
N SER A 54 5.04 8.34 -16.72
CA SER A 54 3.95 9.14 -17.34
C SER A 54 2.89 9.77 -16.42
N GLY A 55 3.04 9.65 -15.09
CA GLY A 55 2.16 10.31 -14.10
C GLY A 55 2.88 10.82 -12.82
N GLU A 56 4.20 10.63 -12.75
CA GLU A 56 5.00 10.64 -11.53
C GLU A 56 4.87 11.91 -10.67
N GLY A 57 4.85 13.11 -11.26
CA GLY A 57 4.92 14.34 -10.49
C GLY A 57 3.75 14.55 -9.52
N LYS A 58 2.55 14.04 -9.86
CA LYS A 58 1.34 14.18 -9.03
C LYS A 58 1.02 12.92 -8.22
N GLU A 59 1.57 11.78 -8.63
CA GLU A 59 1.42 10.50 -7.92
C GLU A 59 2.45 10.36 -6.79
N LEU A 60 3.65 10.95 -6.93
CA LEU A 60 4.71 10.89 -5.93
C LEU A 60 4.39 11.67 -4.65
N GLU A 61 3.76 12.85 -4.74
CA GLU A 61 3.32 13.59 -3.54
C GLU A 61 2.22 12.85 -2.78
N ALA A 62 1.32 12.17 -3.51
CA ALA A 62 0.23 11.39 -2.92
C ALA A 62 0.77 10.05 -2.32
N ALA A 63 1.73 9.41 -2.98
CA ALA A 63 2.43 8.23 -2.47
C ALA A 63 3.24 8.52 -1.19
N ALA A 64 3.79 9.73 -1.05
CA ALA A 64 4.51 10.15 0.15
C ALA A 64 3.61 10.29 1.39
N THR A 65 2.30 10.55 1.19
CA THR A 65 1.29 10.66 2.27
C THR A 65 0.39 9.44 2.41
N GLY A 66 0.53 8.45 1.52
CA GLY A 66 -0.29 7.24 1.49
C GLY A 66 -1.64 7.38 0.78
N LEU A 67 -1.96 8.56 0.22
CA LEU A 67 -3.19 8.77 -0.54
C LEU A 67 -2.99 8.37 -2.01
N THR A 68 -3.93 7.60 -2.55
CA THR A 68 -4.01 7.27 -3.98
C THR A 68 -4.86 8.33 -4.68
N ASN A 69 -4.31 8.99 -5.72
CA ASN A 69 -5.03 9.94 -6.56
C ASN A 69 -5.93 9.23 -7.58
N ALA A 70 -7.03 8.67 -7.09
CA ALA A 70 -8.07 8.05 -7.89
C ALA A 70 -9.37 8.02 -7.12
N PHE A 71 -10.45 7.60 -7.78
CA PHE A 71 -11.68 7.28 -7.06
C PHE A 71 -11.51 5.96 -6.29
N PRO A 72 -12.01 5.86 -5.03
CA PRO A 72 -12.20 4.57 -4.41
C PRO A 72 -13.09 3.70 -5.31
N SER A 73 -12.84 2.39 -5.34
CA SER A 73 -13.67 1.46 -6.10
C SER A 73 -15.13 1.53 -5.63
N LYS A 74 -16.09 1.18 -6.51
CA LYS A 74 -17.51 1.16 -6.14
C LYS A 74 -17.82 0.22 -4.97
N VAL A 75 -17.02 -0.84 -4.80
CA VAL A 75 -17.11 -1.74 -3.65
C VAL A 75 -16.69 -1.03 -2.37
N GLN A 76 -15.53 -0.34 -2.36
CA GLN A 76 -15.09 0.46 -1.21
C GLN A 76 -16.11 1.55 -0.86
N GLN A 77 -16.59 2.31 -1.85
CA GLN A 77 -17.61 3.35 -1.61
C GLN A 77 -18.87 2.79 -0.94
N ARG A 78 -19.30 1.56 -1.30
CA ARG A 78 -20.45 0.90 -0.67
C ARG A 78 -20.16 0.39 0.74
N ILE A 79 -19.02 -0.27 0.95
CA ILE A 79 -18.63 -0.81 2.27
C ILE A 79 -18.49 0.31 3.30
N TYR A 80 -17.84 1.40 2.90
CA TYR A 80 -17.57 2.52 3.78
C TYR A 80 -18.63 3.62 3.72
N ASN A 81 -19.69 3.44 2.92
CA ASN A 81 -20.72 4.46 2.69
C ASN A 81 -20.14 5.83 2.28
N VAL A 82 -19.14 5.87 1.41
CA VAL A 82 -18.53 7.12 0.90
C VAL A 82 -18.82 7.28 -0.60
N PRO A 83 -20.05 7.66 -0.99
CA PRO A 83 -20.42 7.85 -2.38
C PRO A 83 -19.83 9.16 -2.92
N VAL A 84 -18.61 9.11 -3.46
CA VAL A 84 -17.96 10.30 -4.03
C VAL A 84 -18.78 10.79 -5.23
N PRO A 85 -19.24 12.06 -5.24
CA PRO A 85 -20.06 12.61 -6.33
C PRO A 85 -19.33 12.56 -7.67
N VAL A 86 -20.09 12.27 -8.74
CA VAL A 86 -19.58 12.36 -10.11
C VAL A 86 -19.18 13.80 -10.41
N GLY A 87 -18.03 13.99 -11.07
CA GLY A 87 -17.47 15.31 -11.36
C GLY A 87 -16.57 15.88 -10.26
N SER A 88 -16.42 15.18 -9.12
CA SER A 88 -15.45 15.57 -8.10
C SER A 88 -14.02 15.40 -8.62
N THR A 89 -13.20 16.45 -8.53
CA THR A 89 -11.80 16.40 -8.94
C THR A 89 -11.00 17.51 -8.26
N PRO A 90 -9.79 17.21 -7.73
CA PRO A 90 -9.20 15.86 -7.61
C PRO A 90 -9.88 15.00 -6.54
N VAL A 91 -9.63 13.68 -6.58
CA VAL A 91 -10.08 12.70 -5.58
C VAL A 91 -8.89 11.89 -5.10
N TYR A 92 -8.79 11.76 -3.79
CA TYR A 92 -7.74 11.02 -3.10
C TYR A 92 -8.36 10.04 -2.11
N TYR A 93 -7.79 8.86 -1.96
CA TYR A 93 -8.22 7.92 -0.93
C TYR A 93 -7.10 7.07 -0.36
N TYR A 94 -7.30 6.58 0.86
CA TYR A 94 -6.42 5.63 1.51
C TYR A 94 -7.26 4.68 2.37
N GLU A 95 -6.94 3.40 2.35
CA GLU A 95 -7.64 2.38 3.15
C GLU A 95 -6.68 1.76 4.16
N THR A 96 -7.13 1.64 5.40
CA THR A 96 -6.45 0.87 6.45
C THR A 96 -7.33 -0.28 6.89
N ASN A 97 -6.76 -1.46 7.07
CA ASN A 97 -7.47 -2.65 7.53
C ASN A 97 -6.73 -3.30 8.70
N SER A 98 -7.47 -3.63 9.76
CA SER A 98 -7.05 -4.50 10.85
C SER A 98 -8.13 -5.53 11.17
N TRP A 99 -7.77 -6.53 11.96
CA TRP A 99 -8.68 -7.61 12.37
C TRP A 99 -9.99 -7.12 13.04
N GLN A 100 -9.96 -5.98 13.72
CA GLN A 100 -11.10 -5.45 14.47
C GLN A 100 -11.72 -4.21 13.82
N THR A 101 -11.02 -3.54 12.91
CA THR A 101 -11.45 -2.24 12.39
C THR A 101 -10.89 -2.00 11.00
N SER A 102 -11.74 -1.51 10.11
CA SER A 102 -11.32 -1.02 8.80
C SER A 102 -11.72 0.45 8.66
N ALA A 103 -10.88 1.25 8.01
CA ALA A 103 -11.18 2.65 7.78
C ALA A 103 -10.78 3.09 6.37
N LEU A 104 -11.64 3.90 5.76
CA LEU A 104 -11.40 4.56 4.48
C LEU A 104 -11.30 6.07 4.71
N PHE A 105 -10.19 6.64 4.27
CA PHE A 105 -9.92 8.05 4.21
C PHE A 105 -10.18 8.50 2.78
N VAL A 106 -11.00 9.53 2.59
CA VAL A 106 -11.28 10.09 1.27
C VAL A 106 -11.22 11.60 1.33
N GLN A 107 -10.53 12.21 0.38
CA GLN A 107 -10.55 13.64 0.13
C GLN A 107 -11.03 13.89 -1.29
N PHE A 108 -11.95 14.81 -1.48
CA PHE A 108 -12.36 15.21 -2.83
C PHE A 108 -12.80 16.66 -2.87
N ARG A 109 -12.52 17.33 -3.99
CA ARG A 109 -13.08 18.64 -4.29
C ARG A 109 -14.34 18.48 -5.11
N THR A 110 -15.37 19.26 -4.79
CA THR A 110 -16.67 19.22 -5.47
C THR A 110 -17.27 20.63 -5.58
N ASN A 111 -18.52 20.74 -6.01
CA ASN A 111 -19.32 21.97 -5.97
C ASN A 111 -20.44 21.86 -4.91
N GLU A 112 -21.22 22.92 -4.71
CA GLU A 112 -22.30 22.94 -3.72
C GLU A 112 -23.30 21.78 -3.90
N TRP A 113 -23.73 21.54 -5.15
CA TRP A 113 -24.64 20.43 -5.46
C TRP A 113 -24.05 19.07 -5.11
N GLY A 114 -22.77 18.84 -5.43
CA GLY A 114 -22.08 17.60 -5.12
C GLY A 114 -21.87 17.41 -3.62
N LEU A 115 -21.61 18.50 -2.88
CA LEU A 115 -21.53 18.47 -1.42
C LEU A 115 -22.87 18.07 -0.80
N ASP A 116 -23.97 18.72 -1.19
CA ASP A 116 -25.30 18.40 -0.69
C ASP A 116 -25.69 16.95 -1.01
N HIS A 117 -25.42 16.50 -2.23
CA HIS A 117 -25.71 15.13 -2.65
C HIS A 117 -24.88 14.10 -1.87
N TYR A 118 -23.60 14.37 -1.65
CA TYR A 118 -22.74 13.52 -0.81
C TYR A 118 -23.28 13.43 0.62
N LEU A 119 -23.56 14.57 1.25
CA LEU A 119 -24.03 14.62 2.63
C LEU A 119 -25.38 13.91 2.79
N ALA A 120 -26.32 14.15 1.86
CA ALA A 120 -27.61 13.46 1.85
C ALA A 120 -27.46 11.94 1.71
N ALA A 121 -26.57 11.49 0.82
CA ALA A 121 -26.34 10.06 0.60
C ALA A 121 -25.73 9.36 1.82
N VAL A 122 -24.96 10.08 2.64
CA VAL A 122 -24.44 9.57 3.92
C VAL A 122 -25.37 9.81 5.12
N GLY A 123 -26.59 10.29 4.88
CA GLY A 123 -27.62 10.45 5.91
C GLY A 123 -27.51 11.73 6.73
N THR A 124 -26.85 12.77 6.21
CA THR A 124 -26.72 14.08 6.86
C THR A 124 -27.02 15.22 5.86
N SER A 125 -26.72 16.47 6.22
CA SER A 125 -26.94 17.63 5.35
C SER A 125 -25.91 18.72 5.64
N THR A 126 -25.84 19.73 4.77
CA THR A 126 -25.03 20.94 5.00
C THR A 126 -25.41 21.68 6.27
N GLU A 127 -26.68 21.62 6.70
CA GLU A 127 -27.15 22.20 7.98
C GLU A 127 -26.51 21.54 9.22
N ALA A 128 -26.10 20.27 9.11
CA ALA A 128 -25.44 19.56 10.19
C ALA A 128 -23.95 19.93 10.35
N LEU A 129 -23.37 20.58 9.34
CA LEU A 129 -21.99 21.06 9.39
C LEU A 129 -21.87 22.23 10.36
N LYS A 130 -21.11 22.03 11.43
CA LYS A 130 -20.83 23.08 12.41
C LYS A 130 -19.51 23.76 12.05
N LYS A 131 -19.53 25.09 11.93
CA LYS A 131 -18.32 25.90 11.76
C LYS A 131 -17.35 25.69 12.92
N ASP A 132 -16.06 25.75 12.63
CA ASP A 132 -14.93 25.61 13.55
C ASP A 132 -14.95 24.30 14.34
N ARG A 133 -15.60 23.27 13.79
CA ARG A 133 -15.71 21.96 14.42
C ARG A 133 -14.77 20.96 13.74
N THR A 134 -13.68 20.64 14.42
CA THR A 134 -12.81 19.53 14.04
C THR A 134 -13.43 18.20 14.46
N THR A 135 -13.84 17.38 13.50
CA THR A 135 -14.41 16.04 13.76
C THR A 135 -13.41 14.92 13.50
N ILE A 136 -12.46 15.13 12.59
CA ILE A 136 -11.36 14.20 12.30
C ILE A 136 -10.20 14.49 13.26
N PRO A 137 -9.82 13.55 14.14
CA PRO A 137 -8.73 13.77 15.08
C PRO A 137 -7.39 14.02 14.36
N PRO A 138 -6.50 14.88 14.90
CA PRO A 138 -5.19 15.16 14.30
C PRO A 138 -4.35 13.91 14.02
N GLY A 139 -4.40 12.91 14.91
CA GLY A 139 -3.69 11.65 14.70
C GLY A 139 -4.25 10.78 13.57
N GLN A 140 -5.52 10.94 13.18
CA GLN A 140 -6.08 10.31 11.98
C GLN A 140 -5.71 11.10 10.72
N ALA A 141 -5.83 12.42 10.78
CA ALA A 141 -5.45 13.33 9.69
C ALA A 141 -3.97 13.15 9.29
N ALA A 142 -3.07 13.07 10.27
CA ALA A 142 -1.64 12.90 10.06
C ALA A 142 -1.26 11.61 9.34
N LYS A 143 -2.07 10.54 9.44
CA LYS A 143 -1.80 9.26 8.71
C LYS A 143 -1.82 9.43 7.20
N VAL A 144 -2.60 10.39 6.72
CA VAL A 144 -2.79 10.69 5.29
C VAL A 144 -2.25 12.08 4.92
N GLY A 145 -1.40 12.65 5.79
CA GLY A 145 -0.78 13.96 5.56
C GLY A 145 -1.74 15.16 5.61
N TRP A 146 -2.97 15.00 6.12
CA TRP A 146 -3.90 16.12 6.25
C TRP A 146 -3.53 17.02 7.44
N ASN A 147 -3.58 18.33 7.23
CA ASN A 147 -3.42 19.34 8.27
C ASN A 147 -4.76 20.04 8.57
N LEU A 148 -5.59 19.40 9.41
CA LEU A 148 -6.95 19.86 9.76
C LEU A 148 -7.02 20.57 11.13
N GLY A 149 -5.86 20.90 11.70
CA GLY A 149 -5.74 21.39 13.08
C GLY A 149 -5.54 22.90 13.26
N GLY A 150 -5.48 23.68 12.17
CA GLY A 150 -5.30 25.14 12.22
C GLY A 150 -6.60 25.93 12.17
N ASP A 151 -6.52 27.26 12.35
CA ASP A 151 -7.61 28.26 12.34
C ASP A 151 -8.33 28.45 10.97
N GLY A 152 -8.32 27.42 10.12
CA GLY A 152 -8.99 27.45 8.82
C GLY A 152 -10.52 27.43 8.96
N PRO A 153 -11.26 27.86 7.92
CA PRO A 153 -12.72 27.91 7.89
C PRO A 153 -13.32 26.50 7.69
N TRP A 154 -13.05 25.61 8.65
CA TRP A 154 -13.53 24.24 8.61
C TRP A 154 -14.97 24.18 9.09
N ALA A 155 -15.78 23.34 8.45
CA ALA A 155 -17.05 22.92 8.99
C ALA A 155 -17.07 21.39 9.14
N GLY A 156 -17.56 20.90 10.28
CA GLY A 156 -17.49 19.48 10.59
C GLY A 156 -18.81 18.88 11.06
N THR A 157 -19.04 17.64 10.66
CA THR A 157 -20.11 16.78 11.16
C THR A 157 -19.62 15.35 11.37
N SER A 158 -20.39 14.55 12.09
CA SER A 158 -20.09 13.15 12.33
C SER A 158 -21.37 12.36 12.41
N THR A 159 -21.45 11.24 11.70
CA THR A 159 -22.52 10.25 11.83
C THR A 159 -22.00 9.08 12.65
N THR A 160 -22.76 8.70 13.68
CA THR A 160 -22.40 7.55 14.53
C THR A 160 -23.46 6.50 14.35
N ASP A 161 -23.19 5.54 13.48
CA ASP A 161 -24.08 4.41 13.28
C ASP A 161 -23.68 3.21 14.14
N ARG A 162 -24.67 2.33 14.39
CA ARG A 162 -24.45 1.03 15.03
C ARG A 162 -23.93 0.06 13.97
N ALA A 163 -22.98 -0.80 14.36
CA ALA A 163 -22.51 -1.89 13.52
C ALA A 163 -23.71 -2.68 12.94
N PRO A 164 -23.68 -3.05 11.64
CA PRO A 164 -22.52 -3.04 10.74
C PRO A 164 -22.31 -1.73 9.95
N HIS A 165 -23.09 -0.68 10.19
CA HIS A 165 -22.95 0.57 9.46
C HIS A 165 -21.70 1.35 9.89
N PRO A 166 -20.95 1.96 8.95
CA PRO A 166 -19.74 2.70 9.26
C PRO A 166 -20.06 4.00 10.01
N SER A 167 -19.26 4.31 11.03
CA SER A 167 -19.25 5.67 11.60
C SER A 167 -18.44 6.60 10.70
N GLN A 168 -18.92 7.82 10.45
CA GLN A 168 -18.21 8.78 9.61
C GLN A 168 -17.88 10.07 10.35
N ARG A 169 -16.70 10.61 10.05
CA ARG A 169 -16.26 11.94 10.44
C ARG A 169 -15.99 12.70 9.17
N ILE A 170 -16.66 13.82 9.01
CA ILE A 170 -16.61 14.63 7.80
C ILE A 170 -16.17 16.04 8.21
N MET A 171 -15.18 16.56 7.51
CA MET A 171 -14.77 17.96 7.55
C MET A 171 -14.82 18.53 6.14
N VAL A 172 -15.19 19.80 6.03
CA VAL A 172 -15.30 20.53 4.77
C VAL A 172 -14.50 21.82 4.90
N SER A 173 -13.60 22.07 3.95
CA SER A 173 -12.98 23.39 3.76
C SER A 173 -13.75 24.17 2.69
N TYR A 174 -13.92 25.46 2.96
CA TYR A 174 -14.47 26.45 2.05
C TYR A 174 -13.42 27.49 1.61
N ASP A 175 -12.13 27.14 1.64
CA ASP A 175 -11.04 28.05 1.30
C ASP A 175 -11.14 28.58 -0.14
N GLU A 176 -11.69 27.78 -1.06
CA GLU A 176 -11.98 28.17 -2.44
C GLU A 176 -13.50 28.33 -2.63
N PRO A 177 -13.99 29.55 -2.91
CA PRO A 177 -15.42 29.79 -3.12
C PRO A 177 -16.01 28.93 -4.24
N GLY A 178 -17.13 28.27 -3.97
CA GLY A 178 -17.81 27.37 -4.92
C GLY A 178 -17.15 26.00 -5.12
N HIS A 179 -15.98 25.78 -4.50
CA HIS A 179 -15.21 24.55 -4.64
C HIS A 179 -14.86 23.92 -3.28
N PRO A 180 -15.88 23.50 -2.49
CA PRO A 180 -15.63 22.87 -1.20
C PRO A 180 -14.76 21.61 -1.34
N VAL A 181 -13.82 21.47 -0.40
CA VAL A 181 -12.99 20.27 -0.28
C VAL A 181 -13.48 19.45 0.91
N VAL A 182 -13.92 18.23 0.64
CA VAL A 182 -14.45 17.31 1.64
C VAL A 182 -13.37 16.34 2.07
N TYR A 183 -13.25 16.15 3.38
CA TYR A 183 -12.39 15.18 4.04
C TYR A 183 -13.27 14.24 4.85
N THR A 184 -13.20 12.95 4.55
CA THR A 184 -14.03 11.93 5.19
C THR A 184 -13.15 10.82 5.74
N VAL A 185 -13.39 10.47 7.00
CA VAL A 185 -12.93 9.20 7.58
C VAL A 185 -14.15 8.36 7.89
N SER A 186 -14.29 7.25 7.18
CA SER A 186 -15.32 6.25 7.42
C SER A 186 -14.70 5.04 8.11
N THR A 187 -15.29 4.57 9.19
CA THR A 187 -14.76 3.48 10.02
C THR A 187 -15.81 2.42 10.26
N VAL A 188 -15.48 1.19 9.89
CA VAL A 188 -16.25 -0.03 10.16
C VAL A 188 -15.58 -0.80 11.30
N LYS A 189 -16.38 -1.29 12.25
CA LYS A 189 -15.93 -2.19 13.32
C LYS A 189 -16.59 -3.55 13.12
N PHE A 190 -15.81 -4.61 13.28
CA PHE A 190 -16.24 -6.00 13.14
C PHE A 190 -16.41 -6.67 14.50
#